data_AF-A0A9E5I6X2-F1
#
_entry.id   AF-A0A9E5I6X2-F1
#
_cell.length_a   1.000
_cell.length_b   1.000
_cell.length_c   1.000
_cell.angle_alpha   90.00
_cell.angle_beta   90.00
_cell.angle_gamma   90.00
#
_symmetry.space_group_name_H-M   'P 1'
#
loop_
_entity.id
_entity.type
_entity.pdbx_description
1 polymer ?
#
loop_
_entity_poly.entity_id
_entity_poly.type
_entity_poly.pdbx_seq_one_letter_code
_entity_poly.pdbx_strand_id
1 'polypeptide(L)'
;GLIASTLLALGFLRPLSAALAWLCWLSFVNIGQNFLSFQWDTLLLEAGFLVIFLEKPGLLPRHPAADAPPAPLRWAVWFLVFRLMLSSGLVKLLSGDPTWADLSAMSYHFFTQPIPNPLSWFAHQLPLSSFTTLVTLIVELLIPFAVLIPHPRARLVAGVSFLGLMLLVALTGNYAYFNLLTAGLSLTLIDNRYWPRPLRPEKIPLPWTPVPWRHLCSAATILQLSLSFPMLLATARILPRPLVPVFNGWEKIFAPWHLASGYGLFAVMTTRRPELVIEHSPDGIDWQPLLFRYKAGPPDRLPPQIAPLQPRLDWQMWFAALSAERGQLPGWFAEFLKKLRAGSPAVTRLLAWWHITPGPVLLVLSPEDRL
;
A
#
# COMPACT_ATOMS: atom_id res chain seq x y z
N GLY A 1 3.20 20.40 -1.01
CA GLY A 1 3.36 18.99 -1.43
C GLY A 1 4.60 18.83 -2.28
N LEU A 2 4.47 18.94 -3.60
CA LEU A 2 5.56 18.71 -4.58
C LEU A 2 6.85 19.49 -4.28
N ILE A 3 6.74 20.80 -4.00
CA ILE A 3 7.91 21.63 -3.66
C ILE A 3 8.63 21.06 -2.42
N ALA A 4 7.89 20.73 -1.37
CA ALA A 4 8.43 20.19 -0.13
C ALA A 4 9.07 18.81 -0.33
N SER A 5 8.46 17.91 -1.10
CA SER A 5 9.06 16.61 -1.42
C SER A 5 10.33 16.76 -2.27
N THR A 6 10.36 17.70 -3.22
CA THR A 6 11.57 17.98 -4.02
C THR A 6 12.69 18.53 -3.16
N LEU A 7 12.40 19.48 -2.27
CA LEU A 7 13.37 20.02 -1.32
C LEU A 7 13.92 18.92 -0.40
N LEU A 8 13.05 18.05 0.11
CA LEU A 8 13.46 16.90 0.93
C LEU A 8 14.39 15.96 0.15
N ALA A 9 14.02 15.59 -1.08
CA ALA A 9 14.82 14.71 -1.93
C ALA A 9 16.19 15.31 -2.28
N LEU A 10 16.27 16.63 -2.42
CA LEU A 10 17.52 17.38 -2.64
C LEU A 10 18.29 17.65 -1.33
N GLY A 11 17.75 17.30 -0.16
CA GLY A 11 18.42 17.44 1.13
C GLY A 11 18.29 18.83 1.80
N PHE A 12 17.38 19.69 1.32
CA PHE A 12 17.12 21.03 1.84
C PHE A 12 16.00 21.05 2.89
N LEU A 13 16.20 21.84 3.96
CA LEU A 13 15.19 22.09 5.02
C LEU A 13 14.54 20.80 5.54
N ARG A 14 15.30 19.73 5.69
CA ARG A 14 14.76 18.36 5.62
C ARG A 14 13.60 18.07 6.58
N PRO A 15 13.67 18.35 7.90
CA PRO A 15 12.53 18.07 8.78
C PRO A 15 11.30 18.91 8.43
N LEU A 16 11.50 20.17 8.04
CA LEU A 16 10.40 21.07 7.63
C LEU A 16 9.79 20.63 6.30
N SER A 17 10.61 20.29 5.32
CA SER A 17 10.20 19.75 4.03
C SER A 17 9.44 18.43 4.20
N ALA A 18 9.92 17.54 5.06
CA ALA A 18 9.24 16.29 5.41
C ALA A 18 7.89 16.56 6.09
N ALA A 19 7.84 17.46 7.08
CA ALA A 19 6.60 17.81 7.78
C ALA A 19 5.57 18.44 6.84
N LEU A 20 5.99 19.35 5.96
CA LEU A 20 5.11 19.97 4.97
C LEU A 20 4.61 18.98 3.92
N ALA A 21 5.47 18.07 3.45
CA ALA A 21 5.07 17.00 2.54
C ALA A 21 4.04 16.07 3.22
N TRP A 22 4.30 15.69 4.47
CA TRP A 22 3.41 14.86 5.28
C TRP A 22 2.06 15.53 5.55
N LEU A 23 2.03 16.80 5.98
CA LEU A 23 0.79 17.55 6.21
C LEU A 23 -0.05 17.71 4.93
N CYS A 24 0.59 17.97 3.79
CA CYS A 24 -0.11 18.01 2.51
C CYS A 24 -0.73 16.64 2.19
N TRP A 25 0.02 15.56 2.35
CA TRP A 25 -0.49 14.21 2.08
C TRP A 25 -1.62 13.81 3.03
N LEU A 26 -1.49 14.15 4.32
CA LEU A 26 -2.51 13.92 5.34
C LEU A 26 -3.83 14.59 4.99
N SER A 27 -3.78 15.84 4.49
CA SER A 27 -4.94 16.57 4.01
C SER A 27 -5.62 15.84 2.84
N PHE A 28 -4.84 15.40 1.85
CA PHE A 28 -5.35 14.61 0.72
C PHE A 28 -6.02 13.31 1.18
N VAL A 29 -5.39 12.54 2.08
CA VAL A 29 -5.94 11.27 2.56
C VAL A 29 -7.28 11.47 3.28
N ASN A 30 -7.37 12.47 4.16
CA ASN A 30 -8.60 12.75 4.90
C ASN A 30 -9.74 13.25 3.99
N ILE A 31 -9.44 14.05 2.97
CA ILE A 31 -10.45 14.57 2.03
C ILE A 31 -10.81 13.53 0.96
N GLY A 32 -9.85 12.74 0.50
CA GLY A 32 -10.01 11.80 -0.61
C GLY A 32 -10.81 10.55 -0.28
N GLN A 33 -10.95 10.22 1.00
CA GLN A 33 -11.81 9.14 1.51
C GLN A 33 -11.61 7.83 0.71
N ASN A 34 -12.65 7.31 0.07
CA ASN A 34 -12.62 6.07 -0.71
C ASN A 34 -11.49 6.04 -1.76
N PHE A 35 -11.12 7.19 -2.33
CA PHE A 35 -10.08 7.24 -3.37
C PHE A 35 -8.64 7.35 -2.80
N LEU A 36 -8.48 7.55 -1.50
CA LEU A 36 -7.18 7.69 -0.81
C LEU A 36 -7.09 6.90 0.51
N SER A 37 -7.91 5.86 0.69
CA SER A 37 -7.96 5.02 1.90
C SER A 37 -7.18 3.71 1.77
N PHE A 38 -6.17 3.64 0.89
CA PHE A 38 -5.43 2.41 0.63
C PHE A 38 -4.22 2.25 1.57
N GLN A 39 -3.74 1.01 1.73
CA GLN A 39 -2.65 0.70 2.67
C GLN A 39 -1.34 1.42 2.37
N TRP A 40 -1.03 1.70 1.10
CA TRP A 40 0.15 2.50 0.77
C TRP A 40 -0.02 3.99 1.12
N ASP A 41 -1.24 4.51 1.09
CA ASP A 41 -1.51 5.91 1.47
C ASP A 41 -1.30 6.10 2.97
N THR A 42 -1.78 5.14 3.79
CA THR A 42 -1.61 5.15 5.24
C THR A 42 -0.20 4.77 5.68
N LEU A 43 0.45 3.80 5.01
CA LEU A 43 1.86 3.48 5.24
C LEU A 43 2.77 4.66 4.92
N LEU A 44 2.46 5.46 3.89
CA LEU A 44 3.22 6.67 3.56
C LEU A 44 3.10 7.73 4.65
N LEU A 45 1.93 7.87 5.28
CA LEU A 45 1.75 8.77 6.43
C LEU A 45 2.55 8.28 7.64
N GLU A 46 2.51 6.99 7.93
CA GLU A 46 3.23 6.41 9.06
C GLU A 46 4.76 6.51 8.89
N ALA A 47 5.26 6.10 7.72
CA ALA A 47 6.67 6.24 7.38
C ALA A 47 7.11 7.72 7.30
N GLY A 48 6.28 8.56 6.69
CA GLY A 48 6.53 9.99 6.54
C GLY A 48 6.64 10.70 7.90
N PHE A 49 5.80 10.32 8.87
CA PHE A 49 5.89 10.84 10.23
C PHE A 49 7.25 10.53 10.87
N LEU A 50 7.74 9.29 10.74
CA LEU A 50 9.07 8.92 11.24
C LEU A 50 10.21 9.65 10.52
N VAL A 51 10.07 9.89 9.22
CA VAL A 51 11.07 10.62 8.40
C VAL A 51 11.25 12.07 8.86
N ILE A 52 10.20 12.72 9.39
CA ILE A 52 10.31 14.08 9.97
C ILE A 52 11.43 14.14 11.03
N PHE A 53 11.59 13.08 11.81
CA PHE A 53 12.56 13.00 12.90
C PHE A 53 13.87 12.31 12.50
N LEU A 54 13.86 11.54 11.40
CA LEU A 54 15.02 10.79 10.92
C LEU A 54 16.10 11.74 10.41
N GLU A 55 15.67 12.79 9.73
CA GLU A 55 16.55 13.83 9.23
C GLU A 55 16.90 14.83 10.33
N LYS A 56 18.16 15.25 10.42
CA LYS A 56 18.54 16.31 11.35
C LYS A 56 18.16 17.69 10.78
N PRO A 57 17.89 18.69 11.65
CA PRO A 57 17.71 20.06 11.21
C PRO A 57 18.94 20.57 10.46
N GLY A 58 18.71 21.08 9.25
CA GLY A 58 19.75 21.62 8.37
C GLY A 58 19.11 22.38 7.21
N LEU A 59 19.71 23.52 6.87
CA LEU A 59 19.25 24.36 5.76
C LEU A 59 19.72 23.81 4.41
N LEU A 60 21.00 23.44 4.34
CA LEU A 60 21.68 23.00 3.12
C LEU A 60 21.79 21.48 3.03
N PRO A 61 21.94 20.92 1.82
CA PRO A 61 22.30 19.54 1.61
C PRO A 61 23.58 19.24 2.38
N ARG A 62 23.60 18.14 3.12
CA ARG A 62 24.83 17.60 3.71
C ARG A 62 25.04 16.21 3.14
N HIS A 63 26.27 15.75 3.20
CA HIS A 63 26.60 14.40 2.80
C HIS A 63 25.68 13.40 3.54
N PRO A 64 24.97 12.47 2.86
CA PRO A 64 24.02 11.52 3.48
C PRO A 64 24.62 10.69 4.61
N ALA A 65 25.93 10.59 4.53
CA ALA A 65 26.82 9.85 5.38
C ALA A 65 26.94 10.53 6.79
N ALA A 66 26.70 11.84 6.95
CA ALA A 66 26.90 12.57 8.21
C ALA A 66 25.89 12.31 9.35
N ASP A 67 24.83 11.55 9.10
CA ASP A 67 23.63 11.52 9.96
C ASP A 67 23.14 10.09 10.23
N ALA A 68 23.80 9.32 11.10
CA ALA A 68 23.17 8.11 11.62
C ALA A 68 21.98 8.48 12.53
N PRO A 69 20.76 7.99 12.27
CA PRO A 69 19.59 8.34 13.07
C PRO A 69 19.72 7.77 14.49
N PRO A 70 19.12 8.43 15.50
CA PRO A 70 19.07 7.91 16.86
C PRO A 70 18.55 6.46 16.89
N ALA A 71 19.17 5.63 17.72
CA ALA A 71 18.81 4.21 17.81
C ALA A 71 17.30 3.97 18.06
N PRO A 72 16.60 4.71 18.94
CA PRO A 72 15.16 4.50 19.16
C PRO A 72 14.33 4.69 17.89
N LEU A 73 14.60 5.73 17.11
CA LEU A 73 13.86 6.03 15.90
C LEU A 73 14.12 5.00 14.80
N ARG A 74 15.36 4.51 14.71
CA ARG A 74 15.70 3.39 13.82
C ARG A 74 14.91 2.13 14.17
N TRP A 75 14.78 1.83 15.46
CA TRP A 75 13.94 0.73 15.93
C TRP A 75 12.45 0.97 15.65
N ALA A 76 11.94 2.20 15.69
CA ALA A 76 10.57 2.49 15.26
C ALA A 76 10.35 2.17 13.77
N VAL A 77 11.31 2.54 12.90
CA VAL A 77 11.26 2.20 11.46
C VAL A 77 11.33 0.68 11.27
N TRP A 78 12.22 -0.01 11.98
CA TRP A 78 12.30 -1.47 11.91
C TRP A 78 11.04 -2.16 12.44
N PHE A 79 10.44 -1.62 13.51
CA PHE A 79 9.17 -2.12 14.03
C PHE A 79 8.03 -1.89 13.05
N LEU A 80 8.02 -0.77 12.31
CA LEU A 80 7.06 -0.54 11.22
C LEU A 80 7.18 -1.62 10.14
N VAL A 81 8.40 -1.96 9.69
CA VAL A 81 8.61 -3.04 8.70
C VAL A 81 8.18 -4.39 9.27
N PHE A 82 8.57 -4.70 10.50
CA PHE A 82 8.17 -5.91 11.19
C PHE A 82 6.63 -6.04 11.25
N ARG A 83 5.96 -4.99 11.70
CA ARG A 83 4.51 -4.94 11.85
C ARG A 83 3.80 -5.03 10.51
N LEU A 84 4.27 -4.31 9.49
CA LEU A 84 3.73 -4.38 8.13
C LEU A 84 3.71 -5.82 7.61
N MET A 85 4.88 -6.48 7.64
CA MET A 85 5.03 -7.83 7.10
C MET A 85 4.25 -8.85 7.94
N LEU A 86 4.37 -8.79 9.27
CA LEU A 86 3.69 -9.72 10.17
C LEU A 86 2.17 -9.56 10.12
N SER A 87 1.66 -8.33 10.14
CA SER A 87 0.22 -8.07 10.01
C SER A 87 -0.33 -8.60 8.69
N SER A 88 0.39 -8.43 7.57
CA SER A 88 0.00 -8.97 6.25
C SER A 88 -0.19 -10.50 6.28
N GLY A 89 0.68 -11.23 6.98
CA GLY A 89 0.57 -12.67 7.13
C GLY A 89 -0.50 -13.09 8.15
N LEU A 90 -0.58 -12.41 9.30
CA LEU A 90 -1.51 -12.74 10.37
C LEU A 90 -2.96 -12.70 9.89
N VAL A 91 -3.33 -11.66 9.14
CA VAL A 91 -4.71 -11.54 8.66
C VAL A 91 -5.11 -12.65 7.69
N LYS A 92 -4.16 -13.26 6.98
CA LYS A 92 -4.42 -14.36 6.04
C LYS A 92 -4.82 -15.64 6.76
N LEU A 93 -4.15 -15.93 7.87
CA LEU A 93 -4.53 -17.07 8.72
C LEU A 93 -5.75 -16.78 9.58
N LEU A 94 -5.86 -15.55 10.11
CA LEU A 94 -6.93 -15.18 11.02
C LEU A 94 -8.24 -14.82 10.32
N SER A 95 -8.23 -14.57 9.00
CA SER A 95 -9.46 -14.34 8.23
C SER A 95 -10.39 -15.56 8.22
N GLY A 96 -9.84 -16.76 8.38
CA GLY A 96 -10.59 -18.01 8.27
C GLY A 96 -10.84 -18.45 6.82
N ASP A 97 -10.20 -17.81 5.85
CA ASP A 97 -10.28 -18.21 4.44
C ASP A 97 -9.53 -19.54 4.21
N PRO A 98 -10.22 -20.59 3.72
CA PRO A 98 -9.63 -21.92 3.53
C PRO A 98 -8.50 -21.92 2.50
N THR A 99 -8.47 -20.99 1.55
CA THR A 99 -7.47 -20.98 0.47
C THR A 99 -6.05 -20.73 0.97
N TRP A 100 -5.91 -20.05 2.12
CA TRP A 100 -4.60 -19.89 2.78
C TRP A 100 -4.17 -21.18 3.49
N ALA A 101 -5.12 -21.93 4.06
CA ALA A 101 -4.84 -23.15 4.80
C ALA A 101 -4.52 -24.35 3.88
N ASP A 102 -5.20 -24.45 2.73
CA ASP A 102 -4.97 -25.50 1.73
C ASP A 102 -3.87 -25.14 0.71
N LEU A 103 -3.25 -23.96 0.87
CA LEU A 103 -2.21 -23.40 0.00
C LEU A 103 -2.66 -23.05 -1.43
N SER A 104 -3.97 -22.96 -1.71
CA SER A 104 -4.49 -22.61 -3.04
C SER A 104 -4.64 -21.11 -3.32
N ALA A 105 -4.42 -20.24 -2.33
CA ALA A 105 -4.67 -18.80 -2.44
C ALA A 105 -4.03 -18.14 -3.67
N MET A 106 -2.79 -18.51 -4.01
CA MET A 106 -2.09 -17.96 -5.17
C MET A 106 -2.62 -18.44 -6.53
N SER A 107 -3.49 -19.46 -6.56
CA SER A 107 -4.20 -19.87 -7.78
C SER A 107 -5.15 -18.78 -8.24
N TYR A 108 -5.73 -18.05 -7.30
CA TYR A 108 -6.69 -17.00 -7.57
C TYR A 108 -6.05 -15.62 -7.68
N HIS A 109 -5.07 -15.38 -6.83
CA HIS A 109 -4.44 -14.09 -6.64
C HIS A 109 -4.10 -13.34 -7.94
N PHE A 110 -3.41 -13.99 -8.86
CA PHE A 110 -2.87 -13.31 -10.04
C PHE A 110 -3.93 -12.75 -10.99
N PHE A 111 -5.06 -13.44 -11.15
CA PHE A 111 -6.12 -12.96 -12.05
C PHE A 111 -7.13 -12.07 -11.32
N THR A 112 -7.37 -12.27 -10.02
CA THR A 112 -8.36 -11.50 -9.25
C THR A 112 -7.85 -10.17 -8.71
N GLN A 113 -6.57 -9.84 -8.92
CA GLN A 113 -6.00 -8.53 -8.58
C GLN A 113 -6.80 -7.35 -9.17
N PRO A 114 -6.81 -6.17 -8.50
CA PRO A 114 -7.53 -4.99 -8.97
C PRO A 114 -7.09 -4.51 -10.35
N ILE A 115 -5.78 -4.47 -10.57
CA ILE A 115 -5.18 -4.12 -11.85
C ILE A 115 -4.07 -5.13 -12.13
N PRO A 116 -4.39 -6.26 -12.79
CA PRO A 116 -3.38 -7.22 -13.21
C PRO A 116 -2.50 -6.58 -14.30
N ASN A 117 -1.29 -7.11 -14.45
CA ASN A 117 -0.38 -6.71 -15.51
C ASN A 117 -0.09 -7.91 -16.44
N PRO A 118 0.67 -7.75 -17.53
CA PRO A 118 0.95 -8.87 -18.44
C PRO A 118 1.57 -10.09 -17.75
N LEU A 119 2.49 -9.88 -16.80
CA LEU A 119 3.18 -10.95 -16.09
C LEU A 119 2.29 -11.63 -15.06
N SER A 120 1.24 -10.97 -14.54
CA SER A 120 0.22 -11.61 -13.72
C SER A 120 -0.41 -12.80 -14.47
N TRP A 121 -0.70 -12.65 -15.76
CA TRP A 121 -1.25 -13.74 -16.57
C TRP A 121 -0.26 -14.91 -16.65
N PHE A 122 1.00 -14.66 -16.99
CA PHE A 122 2.01 -15.72 -17.05
C PHE A 122 2.21 -16.41 -15.69
N ALA A 123 2.24 -15.64 -14.59
CA ALA A 123 2.36 -16.18 -13.24
C ALA A 123 1.18 -17.09 -12.87
N HIS A 124 -0.03 -16.74 -13.31
CA HIS A 124 -1.22 -17.57 -13.12
C HIS A 124 -1.13 -18.93 -13.83
N GLN A 125 -0.49 -18.99 -15.01
CA GLN A 125 -0.34 -20.23 -15.77
C GLN A 125 0.71 -21.19 -15.18
N LEU A 126 1.55 -20.74 -14.25
CA LEU A 126 2.59 -21.60 -13.65
C LEU A 126 1.98 -22.57 -12.63
N PRO A 127 2.37 -23.87 -12.64
CA PRO A 127 1.90 -24.87 -11.69
C PRO A 127 2.61 -24.76 -10.33
N LEU A 128 2.73 -23.53 -9.80
CA LEU A 128 3.51 -23.21 -8.60
C LEU A 128 2.67 -22.59 -7.48
N SER A 129 1.34 -22.56 -7.61
CA SER A 129 0.45 -21.89 -6.65
C SER A 129 0.68 -22.32 -5.19
N SER A 130 0.71 -23.62 -4.89
CA SER A 130 0.94 -24.08 -3.51
C SER A 130 2.30 -23.66 -2.97
N PHE A 131 3.32 -23.67 -3.83
CA PHE A 131 4.67 -23.21 -3.48
C PHE A 131 4.70 -21.70 -3.22
N THR A 132 4.09 -20.89 -4.09
CA THR A 132 4.06 -19.44 -3.94
C THR A 132 3.22 -19.01 -2.74
N THR A 133 2.11 -19.70 -2.44
CA THR A 133 1.31 -19.48 -1.22
C THR A 133 2.16 -19.77 0.02
N LEU A 134 2.85 -20.91 0.06
CA LEU A 134 3.71 -21.26 1.19
C LEU A 134 4.86 -20.26 1.39
N VAL A 135 5.56 -19.87 0.32
CA VAL A 135 6.63 -18.88 0.37
C VAL A 135 6.11 -17.53 0.87
N THR A 136 4.94 -17.10 0.40
CA THR A 136 4.28 -15.88 0.88
C THR A 136 4.05 -15.94 2.39
N LEU A 137 3.46 -17.02 2.90
CA LEU A 137 3.23 -17.21 4.33
C LEU A 137 4.53 -17.23 5.14
N ILE A 138 5.59 -17.89 4.66
CA ILE A 138 6.89 -17.90 5.33
C ILE A 138 7.48 -16.50 5.42
N VAL A 139 7.50 -15.76 4.31
CA VAL A 139 8.07 -14.40 4.25
C VAL A 139 7.26 -13.42 5.10
N GLU A 140 5.95 -13.58 5.19
CA GLU A 140 5.09 -12.69 5.96
C GLU A 140 4.94 -13.08 7.44
N LEU A 141 5.10 -14.35 7.82
CA LEU A 141 4.89 -14.79 9.22
C LEU A 141 6.17 -15.14 9.96
N LEU A 142 7.17 -15.73 9.29
CA LEU A 142 8.38 -16.22 9.97
C LEU A 142 9.53 -15.22 9.84
N ILE A 143 9.78 -14.74 8.62
CA ILE A 143 10.90 -13.82 8.35
C ILE A 143 10.84 -12.49 9.13
N PRO A 144 9.68 -11.90 9.47
CA PRO A 144 9.65 -10.65 10.25
C PRO A 144 10.35 -10.76 11.58
N PHE A 145 10.33 -11.90 12.26
CA PHE A 145 11.02 -12.07 13.54
C PHE A 145 12.54 -11.87 13.43
N ALA A 146 13.14 -12.08 12.25
CA ALA A 146 14.55 -11.81 12.01
C ALA A 146 14.90 -10.30 12.05
N VAL A 147 13.90 -9.40 11.92
CA VAL A 147 14.06 -7.95 12.14
C VAL A 147 14.38 -7.63 13.60
N LEU A 148 13.73 -8.34 14.53
CA LEU A 148 13.85 -8.10 15.98
C LEU A 148 15.15 -8.67 16.55
N ILE A 149 15.76 -9.63 15.86
CA ILE A 149 17.04 -10.21 16.28
C ILE A 149 18.12 -9.11 16.14
N PRO A 150 18.87 -8.76 17.20
CA PRO A 150 19.87 -7.71 17.18
C PRO A 150 21.16 -8.11 16.40
N HIS A 151 21.06 -8.99 15.41
CA HIS A 151 22.18 -9.53 14.64
C HIS A 151 22.13 -9.08 13.17
N PRO A 152 23.22 -8.50 12.60
CA PRO A 152 23.21 -7.95 11.23
C PRO A 152 22.85 -8.96 10.13
N ARG A 153 23.23 -10.25 10.28
CA ARG A 153 22.86 -11.28 9.30
C ARG A 153 21.37 -11.61 9.32
N ALA A 154 20.72 -11.57 10.48
CA ALA A 154 19.29 -11.84 10.58
C ALA A 154 18.48 -10.74 9.88
N ARG A 155 18.83 -9.47 10.13
CA ARG A 155 18.24 -8.33 9.42
C ARG A 155 18.55 -8.31 7.92
N LEU A 156 19.73 -8.78 7.50
CA LEU A 156 20.04 -8.96 6.08
C LEU A 156 19.08 -9.98 5.42
N VAL A 157 18.87 -11.13 6.07
CA VAL A 157 17.91 -12.14 5.57
C VAL A 157 16.51 -11.53 5.45
N ALA A 158 16.04 -10.81 6.48
CA ALA A 158 14.76 -10.12 6.42
C ALA A 158 14.68 -9.10 5.27
N GLY A 159 15.67 -8.20 5.18
CA GLY A 159 15.72 -7.16 4.15
C GLY A 159 15.74 -7.73 2.73
N VAL A 160 16.57 -8.74 2.46
CA VAL A 160 16.65 -9.37 1.13
C VAL A 160 15.37 -10.12 0.80
N SER A 161 14.79 -10.86 1.74
CA SER A 161 13.52 -11.56 1.52
C SER A 161 12.37 -10.59 1.22
N PHE A 162 12.28 -9.47 1.95
CA PHE A 162 11.25 -8.45 1.70
C PHE A 162 11.47 -7.72 0.37
N LEU A 163 12.71 -7.40 0.01
CA LEU A 163 13.03 -6.84 -1.30
C LEU A 163 12.67 -7.81 -2.43
N GLY A 164 13.00 -9.10 -2.28
CA GLY A 164 12.64 -10.13 -3.23
C GLY A 164 11.11 -10.25 -3.39
N LEU A 165 10.37 -10.27 -2.28
CA LEU A 165 8.90 -10.27 -2.33
C LEU A 165 8.37 -9.01 -3.01
N MET A 166 8.84 -7.81 -2.65
CA MET A 166 8.37 -6.56 -3.25
C MET A 166 8.65 -6.51 -4.75
N LEU A 167 9.80 -7.03 -5.21
CA LEU A 167 10.13 -7.15 -6.62
C LEU A 167 9.16 -8.10 -7.33
N LEU A 168 8.94 -9.31 -6.79
CA LEU A 168 8.03 -10.29 -7.38
C LEU A 168 6.60 -9.74 -7.48
N VAL A 169 6.09 -9.14 -6.40
CA VAL A 169 4.76 -8.52 -6.37
C VAL A 169 4.64 -7.36 -7.38
N ALA A 170 5.68 -6.54 -7.53
CA ALA A 170 5.70 -5.46 -8.53
C ALA A 170 5.78 -5.97 -9.97
N LEU A 171 6.42 -7.13 -10.18
CA LEU A 171 6.48 -7.79 -11.48
C LEU A 171 5.15 -8.44 -11.82
N THR A 172 4.44 -9.06 -10.87
CA THR A 172 3.22 -9.85 -11.13
C THR A 172 1.93 -9.15 -10.73
N GLY A 173 1.94 -7.82 -10.61
CA GLY A 173 0.75 -7.03 -10.33
C GLY A 173 1.06 -5.53 -10.31
N ASN A 174 0.06 -4.73 -9.96
CA ASN A 174 0.24 -3.31 -9.69
C ASN A 174 -0.24 -3.03 -8.28
N TYR A 175 0.63 -2.56 -7.38
CA TYR A 175 0.27 -2.14 -6.02
C TYR A 175 0.66 -0.69 -5.79
N ALA A 176 0.55 0.12 -6.83
CA ALA A 176 0.96 1.51 -6.82
C ALA A 176 2.42 1.66 -6.36
N TYR A 177 2.66 2.60 -5.46
CA TYR A 177 3.95 2.85 -4.84
C TYR A 177 4.17 2.02 -3.55
N PHE A 178 3.31 1.06 -3.22
CA PHE A 178 3.46 0.19 -2.05
C PHE A 178 4.78 -0.58 -2.08
N ASN A 179 5.11 -1.20 -3.22
CA ASN A 179 6.33 -1.99 -3.37
C ASN A 179 7.57 -1.12 -3.17
N LEU A 180 7.59 0.08 -3.76
CA LEU A 180 8.69 1.03 -3.63
C LEU A 180 8.86 1.50 -2.19
N LEU A 181 7.76 1.83 -1.51
CA LEU A 181 7.76 2.28 -0.12
C LEU A 181 8.26 1.18 0.81
N THR A 182 7.74 -0.03 0.67
CA THR A 182 8.13 -1.19 1.49
C THR A 182 9.57 -1.61 1.20
N ALA A 183 10.02 -1.56 -0.06
CA ALA A 183 11.41 -1.78 -0.42
C ALA A 183 12.33 -0.73 0.22
N GLY A 184 11.97 0.54 0.14
CA GLY A 184 12.71 1.64 0.77
C GLY A 184 12.86 1.46 2.28
N LEU A 185 11.78 1.08 2.97
CA LEU A 185 11.83 0.75 4.40
C LEU A 185 12.69 -0.50 4.67
N SER A 186 12.61 -1.53 3.83
CA SER A 186 13.38 -2.77 3.97
C SER A 186 14.89 -2.56 3.77
N LEU A 187 15.29 -1.61 2.94
CA LEU A 187 16.71 -1.23 2.78
C LEU A 187 17.32 -0.75 4.10
N THR A 188 16.53 -0.20 5.03
CA THR A 188 17.02 0.22 6.35
C THR A 188 17.46 -0.95 7.25
N LEU A 189 17.13 -2.18 6.88
CA LEU A 189 17.57 -3.40 7.58
C LEU A 189 18.98 -3.83 7.15
N ILE A 190 19.46 -3.37 5.99
CA ILE A 190 20.72 -3.80 5.40
C ILE A 190 21.87 -2.93 5.92
N ASP A 191 22.72 -3.52 6.76
CA ASP A 191 23.93 -2.88 7.27
C ASP A 191 24.89 -2.49 6.13
N ASN A 192 25.50 -1.30 6.25
CA ASN A 192 26.47 -0.73 5.29
C ASN A 192 27.59 -1.71 4.89
N ARG A 193 27.91 -2.73 5.70
CA ARG A 193 28.92 -3.74 5.37
C ARG A 193 28.58 -4.65 4.18
N TYR A 194 27.29 -4.81 3.87
CA TYR A 194 26.82 -5.69 2.80
C TYR A 194 26.63 -4.98 1.46
N TRP A 195 26.74 -3.64 1.44
CA TRP A 195 26.66 -2.88 0.22
C TRP A 195 27.93 -3.07 -0.63
N PRO A 196 27.79 -3.21 -1.97
CA PRO A 196 28.94 -3.33 -2.85
C PRO A 196 29.79 -2.06 -2.78
N ARG A 197 31.11 -2.18 -2.97
CA ARG A 197 32.08 -1.07 -2.83
C ARG A 197 31.64 0.27 -3.45
N PRO A 198 31.10 0.36 -4.69
CA PRO A 198 30.69 1.64 -5.26
C PRO A 198 29.46 2.28 -4.58
N LEU A 199 28.64 1.50 -3.88
CA LEU A 199 27.43 1.97 -3.18
C LEU A 199 27.62 2.02 -1.66
N ARG A 200 28.76 1.54 -1.16
CA ARG A 200 29.01 1.44 0.27
C ARG A 200 29.22 2.86 0.83
N PRO A 201 28.40 3.28 1.81
CA PRO A 201 28.64 4.56 2.46
C PRO A 201 30.04 4.58 3.09
N GLU A 202 30.81 5.64 2.86
CA GLU A 202 32.10 5.84 3.54
C GLU A 202 31.92 5.79 5.06
N LYS A 203 32.95 5.40 5.82
CA LYS A 203 32.87 5.46 7.29
C LYS A 203 32.80 6.92 7.72
N ILE A 204 31.72 7.31 8.39
CA ILE A 204 31.50 8.70 8.78
C ILE A 204 31.68 8.86 10.29
N PRO A 205 32.23 9.99 10.77
CA PRO A 205 32.32 10.28 12.20
C PRO A 205 30.96 10.15 12.90
N LEU A 206 31.01 9.91 14.22
CA LEU A 206 29.80 9.82 15.04
C LEU A 206 28.98 11.11 14.88
N PRO A 207 27.72 11.01 14.41
CA PRO A 207 26.88 12.17 14.24
C PRO A 207 26.65 12.88 15.57
N TRP A 208 26.95 14.18 15.65
CA TRP A 208 26.41 15.03 16.71
C TRP A 208 24.93 15.29 16.39
N THR A 209 24.04 14.95 17.32
CA THR A 209 22.62 15.34 17.30
C THR A 209 22.39 16.35 18.42
N PRO A 210 21.79 17.53 18.15
CA PRO A 210 21.38 18.43 19.20
C PRO A 210 20.53 17.72 20.25
N VAL A 211 20.78 17.96 21.54
CA VAL A 211 20.04 17.33 22.64
C VAL A 211 18.51 17.50 22.50
N PRO A 212 17.98 18.69 22.15
CA PRO A 212 16.54 18.84 21.92
C PRO A 212 16.00 17.91 20.82
N TRP A 213 16.75 17.74 19.73
CA TRP A 213 16.35 16.86 18.63
C TRP A 213 16.32 15.39 19.07
N ARG A 214 17.27 14.98 19.92
CA ARG A 214 17.28 13.64 20.52
C ARG A 214 16.02 13.37 21.36
N HIS A 215 15.59 14.34 22.16
CA HIS A 215 14.35 14.21 22.93
C HIS A 215 13.12 14.13 22.02
N LEU A 216 13.05 14.94 20.97
CA LEU A 216 11.96 14.87 19.98
C LEU A 216 11.93 13.50 19.27
N CYS A 217 13.07 12.97 18.85
CA CYS A 217 13.16 11.64 18.26
C CYS A 217 12.67 10.54 19.22
N SER A 218 13.07 10.61 20.49
CA SER A 218 12.61 9.68 21.52
C SER A 218 11.10 9.81 21.77
N ALA A 219 10.57 11.03 21.85
CA ALA A 219 9.14 11.28 22.03
C ALA A 219 8.33 10.75 20.84
N ALA A 220 8.77 11.02 19.62
CA ALA A 220 8.15 10.49 18.40
C ALA A 220 8.21 8.95 18.36
N THR A 221 9.32 8.34 18.78
CA THR A 221 9.46 6.89 18.89
C THR A 221 8.48 6.32 19.91
N ILE A 222 8.41 6.90 21.11
CA ILE A 222 7.51 6.45 22.18
C ILE A 222 6.06 6.57 21.72
N LEU A 223 5.70 7.72 21.13
CA LEU A 223 4.38 7.92 20.54
C LEU A 223 4.12 6.80 19.53
N GLN A 224 4.94 6.67 18.49
CA GLN A 224 4.76 5.68 17.43
C GLN A 224 4.57 4.25 17.97
N LEU A 225 5.43 3.81 18.89
CA LEU A 225 5.37 2.46 19.45
C LEU A 225 4.13 2.27 20.34
N SER A 226 3.75 3.29 21.12
CA SER A 226 2.53 3.26 21.95
C SER A 226 1.25 3.14 21.11
N LEU A 227 1.27 3.64 19.87
CA LEU A 227 0.17 3.50 18.91
C LEU A 227 0.24 2.15 18.17
N SER A 228 1.44 1.79 17.70
CA SER A 228 1.65 0.66 16.79
C SER A 228 1.57 -0.69 17.49
N PHE A 229 2.01 -0.78 18.75
CA PHE A 229 2.05 -2.04 19.47
C PHE A 229 0.64 -2.58 19.81
N PRO A 230 -0.29 -1.78 20.38
CA PRO A 230 -1.67 -2.22 20.56
C PRO A 230 -2.36 -2.59 19.24
N MET A 231 -2.09 -1.85 18.15
CA MET A 231 -2.60 -2.15 16.82
C MET A 231 -2.15 -3.54 16.32
N LEU A 232 -0.89 -3.91 16.58
CA LEU A 232 -0.41 -5.27 16.28
C LEU A 232 -1.12 -6.32 17.13
N LEU A 233 -1.28 -6.11 18.44
CA LEU A 233 -1.98 -7.04 19.32
C LEU A 233 -3.45 -7.22 18.90
N ALA A 234 -4.11 -6.13 18.49
CA ALA A 234 -5.47 -6.16 17.96
C ALA A 234 -5.53 -6.97 16.65
N THR A 235 -4.60 -6.74 15.73
CA THR A 235 -4.49 -7.51 14.47
C THR A 235 -4.29 -9.00 14.74
N ALA A 236 -3.44 -9.33 15.72
CA ALA A 236 -3.17 -10.71 16.14
C ALA A 236 -4.30 -11.34 16.98
N ARG A 237 -5.38 -10.60 17.29
CA ARG A 237 -6.49 -11.03 18.17
C ARG A 237 -6.06 -11.47 19.57
N ILE A 238 -4.97 -10.90 20.08
CA ILE A 238 -4.41 -11.17 21.41
C ILE A 238 -4.45 -9.95 22.34
N LEU A 239 -5.07 -8.85 21.92
CA LEU A 239 -5.26 -7.68 22.78
C LEU A 239 -6.11 -8.08 24.01
N PRO A 240 -5.64 -7.84 25.26
CA PRO A 240 -6.39 -8.18 26.46
C PRO A 240 -7.77 -7.53 26.48
N ARG A 241 -8.82 -8.31 26.79
CA ARG A 241 -10.22 -7.83 26.80
C ARG A 241 -10.43 -6.52 27.57
N PRO A 242 -9.83 -6.30 28.76
CA PRO A 242 -9.99 -5.03 29.48
C PRO A 242 -9.41 -3.81 28.75
N LEU A 243 -8.46 -4.00 27.83
CA LEU A 243 -7.83 -2.93 27.05
C LEU A 243 -8.57 -2.60 25.76
N VAL A 244 -9.53 -3.44 25.32
CA VAL A 244 -10.27 -3.21 24.07
C VAL A 244 -11.04 -1.89 24.06
N PRO A 245 -11.79 -1.49 25.11
CA PRO A 245 -12.49 -0.20 25.11
C PRO A 245 -11.53 0.99 25.07
N VAL A 246 -10.39 0.88 25.77
CA VAL A 246 -9.34 1.91 25.78
C VAL A 246 -8.72 2.03 24.39
N PHE A 247 -8.40 0.90 23.76
CA PHE A 247 -7.88 0.85 22.39
C PHE A 247 -8.88 1.46 21.39
N ASN A 248 -10.16 1.13 21.47
CA ASN A 248 -11.18 1.69 20.58
C ASN A 248 -11.35 3.21 20.76
N GLY A 249 -11.33 3.69 22.01
CA GLY A 249 -11.38 5.14 22.28
C GLY A 249 -10.15 5.88 21.74
N TRP A 250 -8.98 5.28 21.92
CA TRP A 250 -7.72 5.77 21.38
C TRP A 250 -7.70 5.76 19.84
N GLU A 251 -8.10 4.66 19.21
CA GLU A 251 -8.14 4.49 17.76
C GLU A 251 -9.04 5.54 17.11
N LYS A 252 -10.20 5.82 17.70
CA LYS A 252 -11.10 6.90 17.24
C LYS A 252 -10.44 8.29 17.25
N ILE A 253 -9.55 8.57 18.20
CA ILE A 253 -8.85 9.86 18.31
C ILE A 253 -7.70 9.95 17.30
N PHE A 254 -6.96 8.87 17.12
CA PHE A 254 -5.71 8.86 16.33
C PHE A 254 -5.87 8.40 14.87
N ALA A 255 -6.98 7.74 14.52
CA ALA A 255 -7.25 7.27 13.16
C ALA A 255 -7.12 8.37 12.09
N PRO A 256 -7.60 9.62 12.27
CA PRO A 256 -7.45 10.68 11.25
C PRO A 256 -6.00 11.07 10.96
N TRP A 257 -5.07 10.76 11.87
CA TRP A 257 -3.64 11.07 11.73
C TRP A 257 -2.86 9.96 11.04
N HIS A 258 -3.43 8.76 10.93
CA HIS A 258 -2.80 7.57 10.32
C HIS A 258 -1.40 7.26 10.86
N LEU A 259 -1.13 7.60 12.13
CA LEU A 259 0.16 7.34 12.76
C LEU A 259 0.37 5.86 13.09
N ALA A 260 -0.69 5.07 13.19
CA ALA A 260 -0.61 3.62 13.25
C ALA A 260 -1.84 3.03 12.55
N SER A 261 -1.62 2.27 11.48
CA SER A 261 -2.71 1.72 10.65
C SER A 261 -2.70 0.20 10.61
N GLY A 262 -3.86 -0.43 10.41
CA GLY A 262 -3.94 -1.86 10.14
C GLY A 262 -3.43 -2.22 8.74
N TYR A 263 -2.74 -3.37 8.61
CA TYR A 263 -2.30 -3.90 7.32
C TYR A 263 -2.85 -5.31 7.12
N GLY A 264 -3.31 -5.59 5.90
CA GLY A 264 -4.01 -6.84 5.62
C GLY A 264 -4.51 -6.98 4.19
N LEU A 265 -3.67 -6.62 3.22
CA LEU A 265 -3.96 -6.83 1.79
C LEU A 265 -4.22 -8.32 1.53
N PHE A 266 -5.34 -8.61 0.86
CA PHE A 266 -5.77 -9.97 0.50
C PHE A 266 -5.93 -10.92 1.70
N ALA A 267 -6.43 -10.44 2.83
CA ALA A 267 -6.76 -11.29 3.98
C ALA A 267 -7.75 -12.41 3.62
N VAL A 268 -8.76 -12.07 2.81
CA VAL A 268 -9.69 -13.01 2.19
C VAL A 268 -9.45 -12.94 0.68
N MET A 269 -9.17 -14.09 0.08
CA MET A 269 -8.91 -14.25 -1.33
C MET A 269 -10.23 -14.17 -2.09
N THR A 270 -10.22 -13.35 -3.14
CA THR A 270 -11.28 -13.39 -4.15
C THR A 270 -10.99 -14.57 -5.05
N THR A 271 -11.90 -15.54 -5.09
CA THR A 271 -11.79 -16.75 -5.93
C THR A 271 -12.41 -16.56 -7.32
N ARG A 272 -13.11 -15.43 -7.50
CA ARG A 272 -13.78 -15.01 -8.73
C ARG A 272 -13.46 -13.54 -8.99
N ARG A 273 -13.68 -13.12 -10.23
CA ARG A 273 -13.38 -11.78 -10.71
C ARG A 273 -14.63 -11.07 -11.23
N PRO A 274 -15.56 -10.66 -10.33
CA PRO A 274 -16.73 -9.92 -10.76
C PRO A 274 -16.32 -8.59 -11.37
N GLU A 275 -17.00 -8.18 -12.44
CA GLU A 275 -16.76 -6.92 -13.11
C GLU A 275 -18.05 -6.16 -13.38
N LEU A 276 -18.04 -4.87 -13.06
CA LEU A 276 -19.09 -3.94 -13.47
C LEU A 276 -18.79 -3.45 -14.89
N VAL A 277 -19.73 -3.74 -15.79
CA VAL A 277 -19.74 -3.24 -17.16
C VAL A 277 -20.77 -2.11 -17.24
N ILE A 278 -20.33 -0.96 -17.70
CA ILE A 278 -21.21 0.20 -17.91
C ILE A 278 -21.38 0.33 -19.40
N GLU A 279 -22.63 0.31 -19.86
CA GLU A 279 -22.94 0.44 -21.27
C GLU A 279 -23.56 1.82 -21.54
N HIS A 280 -23.25 2.35 -22.71
CA HIS A 280 -23.78 3.62 -23.19
C HIS A 280 -24.40 3.41 -24.57
N SER A 281 -25.52 4.07 -24.79
CA SER A 281 -26.22 4.08 -26.07
C SER A 281 -26.74 5.50 -26.35
N PRO A 282 -26.32 6.17 -27.44
CA PRO A 282 -26.87 7.47 -27.81
C PRO A 282 -28.34 7.42 -28.26
N ASP A 283 -28.75 6.30 -28.87
CA ASP A 283 -30.08 6.09 -29.45
C ASP A 283 -31.03 5.25 -28.57
N GLY A 284 -30.49 4.63 -27.52
CA GLY A 284 -31.21 3.71 -26.63
C GLY A 284 -31.40 2.30 -27.20
N ILE A 285 -30.87 2.03 -28.40
CA ILE A 285 -31.02 0.76 -29.13
C ILE A 285 -29.69 0.02 -29.13
N ASP A 286 -28.62 0.67 -29.59
CA ASP A 286 -27.29 0.06 -29.70
C ASP A 286 -26.46 0.37 -28.46
N TRP A 287 -26.27 -0.64 -27.62
CA TRP A 287 -25.55 -0.54 -26.36
C TRP A 287 -24.10 -1.01 -26.50
N GLN A 288 -23.16 -0.16 -26.12
CA GLN A 288 -21.73 -0.44 -26.20
C GLN A 288 -21.06 -0.30 -24.83
N PRO A 289 -20.17 -1.24 -24.45
CA PRO A 289 -19.46 -1.17 -23.18
C PRO A 289 -18.47 -0.01 -23.16
N LEU A 290 -18.55 0.81 -22.12
CA LEU A 290 -17.58 1.87 -21.84
C LEU A 290 -16.30 1.27 -21.28
N LEU A 291 -15.21 1.49 -22.01
CA LEU A 291 -13.88 1.03 -21.60
C LEU A 291 -13.19 2.01 -20.67
N PHE A 292 -12.69 1.48 -19.57
CA PHE A 292 -11.78 2.16 -18.66
C PHE A 292 -10.34 2.07 -19.19
N ARG A 293 -9.48 2.97 -18.72
CA ARG A 293 -8.11 3.10 -19.23
C ARG A 293 -7.26 1.89 -18.85
N TYR A 294 -7.34 1.47 -17.58
CA TYR A 294 -6.40 0.54 -16.99
C TYR A 294 -7.05 -0.62 -16.23
N LYS A 295 -8.28 -0.46 -15.75
CA LYS A 295 -9.11 -1.56 -15.23
C LYS A 295 -9.14 -2.69 -16.26
N ALA A 296 -9.16 -3.93 -15.78
CA ALA A 296 -9.36 -5.06 -16.66
C ALA A 296 -10.65 -4.91 -17.48
N GLY A 297 -10.58 -5.37 -18.72
CA GLY A 297 -11.62 -5.25 -19.70
C GLY A 297 -11.82 -6.57 -20.44
N PRO A 298 -12.16 -6.51 -21.74
CA PRO A 298 -12.37 -7.69 -22.57
C PRO A 298 -11.21 -8.72 -22.51
N PRO A 299 -11.48 -10.04 -22.57
CA PRO A 299 -10.46 -11.10 -22.45
C PRO A 299 -9.39 -11.08 -23.55
N ASP A 300 -9.73 -10.55 -24.72
CA ASP A 300 -8.85 -10.40 -25.88
C ASP A 300 -7.89 -9.21 -25.76
N ARG A 301 -8.01 -8.41 -24.68
CA ARG A 301 -7.15 -7.27 -24.40
C ARG A 301 -6.09 -7.62 -23.35
N LEU A 302 -4.81 -7.53 -23.75
CA LEU A 302 -3.70 -7.65 -22.81
C LEU A 302 -3.76 -6.55 -21.72
N PRO A 303 -3.60 -6.88 -20.43
CA PRO A 303 -3.52 -5.88 -19.37
C PRO A 303 -2.32 -4.94 -19.53
N PRO A 304 -2.42 -3.66 -19.17
CA PRO A 304 -1.32 -2.72 -19.37
C PRO A 304 -0.26 -2.81 -18.26
N GLN A 305 1.01 -2.56 -18.60
CA GLN A 305 2.07 -2.38 -17.60
C GLN A 305 2.11 -0.93 -17.12
N ILE A 306 1.46 -0.66 -15.99
CA ILE A 306 1.38 0.71 -15.45
C ILE A 306 1.91 0.87 -14.03
N ALA A 307 2.26 -0.22 -13.33
CA ALA A 307 2.90 -0.12 -12.03
C ALA A 307 4.16 0.77 -12.13
N PRO A 308 4.37 1.75 -11.23
CA PRO A 308 3.69 1.97 -9.95
C PRO A 308 2.54 3.01 -9.98
N LEU A 309 1.98 3.36 -11.14
CA LEU A 309 0.85 4.28 -11.24
C LEU A 309 -0.40 3.69 -10.60
N GLN A 310 -1.13 4.51 -9.85
CA GLN A 310 -2.41 4.14 -9.27
C GLN A 310 -3.59 4.93 -9.85
N PRO A 311 -4.28 4.38 -10.86
CA PRO A 311 -5.50 4.97 -11.37
C PRO A 311 -6.64 4.74 -10.36
N ARG A 312 -6.94 5.76 -9.56
CA ARG A 312 -7.85 5.66 -8.39
C ARG A 312 -9.26 5.20 -8.76
N LEU A 313 -9.80 5.66 -9.91
CA LEU A 313 -11.13 5.25 -10.38
C LEU A 313 -11.14 3.78 -10.80
N ASP A 314 -10.24 3.39 -11.71
CA ASP A 314 -10.10 2.01 -12.20
C ASP A 314 -9.91 1.02 -11.04
N TRP A 315 -9.11 1.40 -10.04
CA TRP A 315 -8.92 0.61 -8.83
C TRP A 315 -10.20 0.52 -7.99
N GLN A 316 -10.93 1.63 -7.83
CA GLN A 316 -12.20 1.65 -7.09
C GLN A 316 -13.30 0.84 -7.77
N MET A 317 -13.25 0.68 -9.10
CA MET A 317 -14.20 -0.18 -9.82
C MET A 317 -14.11 -1.66 -9.40
N TRP A 318 -12.91 -2.14 -9.02
CA TRP A 318 -12.75 -3.49 -8.47
C TRP A 318 -13.52 -3.65 -7.14
N PHE A 319 -13.39 -2.70 -6.22
CA PHE A 319 -14.15 -2.70 -4.97
C PHE A 319 -15.66 -2.53 -5.20
N ALA A 320 -16.04 -1.70 -6.18
CA ALA A 320 -17.44 -1.51 -6.54
C ALA A 320 -18.05 -2.81 -7.04
N ALA A 321 -17.34 -3.59 -7.86
CA ALA A 321 -17.82 -4.88 -8.36
C ALA A 321 -18.01 -5.90 -7.24
N LEU A 322 -17.04 -6.03 -6.32
CA LEU A 322 -17.17 -6.89 -5.14
C LEU A 322 -18.32 -6.47 -4.22
N SER A 323 -18.59 -5.17 -4.12
CA SER A 323 -19.72 -4.68 -3.33
C SER A 323 -21.04 -5.00 -4.02
N ALA A 324 -21.11 -4.86 -5.35
CA ALA A 324 -22.29 -5.15 -6.14
C ALA A 324 -22.70 -6.62 -6.06
N GLU A 325 -21.73 -7.54 -6.04
CA GLU A 325 -21.96 -8.98 -5.83
C GLU A 325 -22.64 -9.26 -4.48
N ARG A 326 -22.38 -8.43 -3.47
CA ARG A 326 -23.07 -8.47 -2.16
C ARG A 326 -24.39 -7.68 -2.13
N GLY A 327 -24.86 -7.23 -3.29
CA GLY A 327 -26.10 -6.45 -3.42
C GLY A 327 -25.96 -4.97 -3.01
N GLN A 328 -24.75 -4.41 -2.93
CA GLN A 328 -24.52 -3.05 -2.47
C GLN A 328 -23.64 -2.25 -3.44
N LEU A 329 -24.12 -1.11 -3.94
CA LEU A 329 -23.29 -0.19 -4.73
C LEU A 329 -22.75 0.95 -3.85
N PRO A 330 -21.47 1.34 -3.97
CA PRO A 330 -20.94 2.48 -3.23
C PRO A 330 -21.64 3.79 -3.61
N GLY A 331 -21.85 4.69 -2.64
CA GLY A 331 -22.53 5.97 -2.90
C GLY A 331 -21.86 6.85 -3.96
N TRP A 332 -20.53 6.82 -4.05
CA TRP A 332 -19.78 7.54 -5.08
C TRP A 332 -20.09 7.03 -6.50
N PHE A 333 -20.45 5.75 -6.63
CA PHE A 333 -20.72 5.12 -7.92
C PHE A 333 -22.04 5.64 -8.52
N ALA A 334 -23.06 5.87 -7.69
CA ALA A 334 -24.31 6.46 -8.14
C ALA A 334 -24.11 7.89 -8.70
N GLU A 335 -23.31 8.72 -8.01
CA GLU A 335 -22.97 10.06 -8.50
C GLU A 335 -22.11 10.02 -9.77
N PHE A 336 -21.19 9.04 -9.87
CA PHE A 336 -20.43 8.79 -11.08
C PHE A 336 -21.34 8.49 -12.28
N LEU A 337 -22.32 7.58 -12.15
CA LEU A 337 -23.29 7.28 -13.20
C LEU A 337 -24.16 8.49 -13.58
N LYS A 338 -24.61 9.29 -12.61
CA LYS A 338 -25.38 10.52 -12.87
C LYS A 338 -24.58 11.51 -13.71
N LYS A 339 -23.32 11.77 -13.34
CA LYS A 339 -22.44 12.70 -14.06
C LYS A 339 -22.02 12.16 -15.44
N LEU A 340 -21.88 10.85 -15.56
CA LEU A 340 -21.61 10.17 -16.83
C LEU A 340 -22.79 10.31 -17.79
N ARG A 341 -24.02 10.05 -17.32
CA ARG A 341 -25.26 10.24 -18.09
C ARG A 341 -25.45 11.68 -18.57
N ALA A 342 -25.03 12.64 -17.74
CA ALA A 342 -25.05 14.06 -18.08
C ALA A 342 -23.92 14.50 -19.05
N GLY A 343 -23.05 13.57 -19.49
CA GLY A 343 -21.93 13.88 -20.39
C GLY A 343 -20.87 14.79 -19.77
N SER A 344 -20.69 14.77 -18.45
CA SER A 344 -19.76 15.68 -17.76
C SER A 344 -18.32 15.48 -18.24
N PRO A 345 -17.64 16.51 -18.81
CA PRO A 345 -16.27 16.37 -19.31
C PRO A 345 -15.24 15.99 -18.25
N ALA A 346 -15.52 16.29 -16.97
CA ALA A 346 -14.67 15.89 -15.86
C ALA A 346 -14.70 14.37 -15.62
N VAL A 347 -15.82 13.71 -15.94
CA VAL A 347 -16.01 12.27 -15.76
C VAL A 347 -15.67 11.48 -17.02
N THR A 348 -16.11 11.95 -18.20
CA THR A 348 -15.84 11.26 -19.48
C THR A 348 -14.34 11.20 -19.79
N ARG A 349 -13.56 12.21 -19.38
CA ARG A 349 -12.08 12.21 -19.52
C ARG A 349 -11.38 11.14 -18.68
N LEU A 350 -12.03 10.58 -17.66
CA LEU A 350 -11.47 9.49 -16.85
C LEU A 350 -11.51 8.14 -17.57
N LEU A 351 -12.38 8.00 -18.58
CA LEU A 351 -12.54 6.78 -19.39
C LEU A 351 -11.54 6.76 -20.55
N ALA A 352 -11.39 5.61 -21.22
CA ALA A 352 -10.52 5.45 -22.38
C ALA A 352 -11.18 6.03 -23.65
N TRP A 353 -12.49 5.84 -23.80
CA TRP A 353 -13.30 6.40 -24.88
C TRP A 353 -13.99 7.67 -24.39
N TRP A 354 -13.67 8.81 -25.01
CA TRP A 354 -14.02 10.14 -24.51
C TRP A 354 -15.13 10.84 -25.29
N HIS A 355 -15.61 10.25 -26.40
CA HIS A 355 -16.76 10.72 -27.16
C HIS A 355 -18.06 10.13 -26.60
N ILE A 356 -18.38 10.47 -25.36
CA ILE A 356 -19.66 10.09 -24.74
C ILE A 356 -20.61 11.27 -24.90
N THR A 357 -21.63 11.11 -25.74
CA THR A 357 -22.74 12.07 -25.82
C THR A 357 -23.70 11.86 -24.65
N PRO A 358 -24.43 12.91 -24.20
CA PRO A 358 -25.49 12.71 -23.22
C PRO A 358 -26.49 11.66 -23.72
N GLY A 359 -26.83 10.68 -22.89
CA GLY A 359 -27.65 9.56 -23.31
C GLY A 359 -27.84 8.53 -22.19
N PRO A 360 -28.72 7.53 -22.37
CA PRO A 360 -28.95 6.49 -21.39
C PRO A 360 -27.66 5.69 -21.10
N VAL A 361 -27.57 5.21 -19.85
CA VAL A 361 -26.47 4.40 -19.33
C VAL A 361 -27.08 3.18 -18.64
N LEU A 362 -26.62 1.99 -18.99
CA LEU A 362 -27.06 0.72 -18.41
C LEU A 362 -25.91 0.11 -17.61
N LEU A 363 -26.25 -0.49 -16.46
CA LEU A 363 -25.30 -1.22 -15.64
C LEU A 363 -25.54 -2.71 -15.84
N VAL A 364 -24.50 -3.42 -16.27
CA VAL A 364 -24.52 -4.87 -16.44
C VAL A 364 -23.46 -5.47 -15.52
N LEU A 365 -23.87 -6.42 -14.69
CA LEU A 365 -22.95 -7.29 -13.97
C LEU A 365 -22.56 -8.42 -14.91
N SER A 366 -21.26 -8.53 -15.22
CA SER A 366 -20.80 -9.60 -16.12
C SER A 366 -20.96 -10.97 -15.44
N PRO A 367 -21.65 -11.95 -16.07
CA PRO A 367 -21.71 -13.31 -15.57
C PRO A 367 -20.37 -14.05 -15.73
N GLU A 368 -20.19 -15.10 -14.90
CA GLU A 368 -18.94 -15.82 -14.59
C GLU A 368 -18.08 -16.28 -15.77
N ASP A 369 -18.64 -16.46 -16.97
CA ASP A 369 -18.02 -17.21 -18.06
C ASP A 369 -17.42 -16.35 -19.20
N ARG A 370 -17.24 -15.04 -19.01
CA ARG A 370 -16.78 -14.13 -20.10
C ARG A 370 -15.50 -13.32 -19.82
N LEU A 371 -14.74 -13.62 -18.77
CA LEU A 371 -13.53 -12.86 -18.41
C LEU A 371 -12.27 -13.71 -18.19
#